data_AF-A0A1M5WS63-F1
#
_entry.id   AF-A0A1M5WS63-F1
#
_cell.length_a   1.000
_cell.length_b   1.000
_cell.length_c   1.000
_cell.angle_alpha   90.00
_cell.angle_beta   90.00
_cell.angle_gamma   90.00
#
_symmetry.space_group_name_H-M   'P 1'
#
loop_
_entity.id
_entity.type
_entity.pdbx_description
1 polymer ?
#
loop_
_entity_poly.entity_id
_entity_poly.type
_entity_poly.pdbx_seq_one_letter_code
_entity_poly.pdbx_strand_id
1 'polypeptide(L)' 'MKRISIKHQNDLILGIIGALKTCVLGKGVRESHEIKINRGHYDSQIEFTRKDGKYIQPIDFFMLGYFVGRDYQD' A
#
# COMPACT_ATOMS: atom_id res chain seq x y z
N MET A 1 3.08 -2.33 -14.56
CA MET A 1 4.15 -1.52 -13.93
C MET A 1 5.02 -2.41 -13.04
N LYS A 2 6.34 -2.18 -12.93
CA LYS A 2 7.21 -2.96 -12.03
C LYS A 2 7.30 -2.38 -10.61
N ARG A 3 6.99 -1.09 -10.46
CA ARG A 3 6.97 -0.33 -9.21
C ARG A 3 5.74 0.58 -9.20
N ILE A 4 5.10 0.70 -8.06
CA ILE A 4 4.08 1.72 -7.77
C ILE A 4 4.62 2.61 -6.66
N SER A 5 4.41 3.91 -6.79
CA SER A 5 4.78 4.90 -5.78
C SER A 5 3.59 5.79 -5.50
N ILE A 6 3.27 5.97 -4.22
CA ILE A 6 2.20 6.83 -3.74
C ILE A 6 2.84 7.87 -2.82
N LYS A 7 2.68 9.14 -3.17
CA LYS A 7 3.12 10.27 -2.34
C LYS A 7 1.88 11.02 -1.86
N HIS A 8 1.72 11.12 -0.55
CA HIS A 8 0.54 11.76 0.06
C HIS A 8 0.83 12.29 1.47
N GLN A 9 -0.13 13.02 2.03
CA GLN A 9 -0.15 13.42 3.44
C GLN A 9 0.11 12.24 4.39
N ASN A 10 0.77 12.54 5.50
CA ASN A 10 1.30 11.54 6.43
C ASN A 10 0.20 10.65 7.04
N ASP A 11 -0.96 11.21 7.34
CA ASP A 11 -2.14 10.52 7.86
C ASP A 11 -2.66 9.44 6.90
N LEU A 12 -2.76 9.74 5.62
CA LEU A 12 -3.19 8.77 4.60
C LEU A 12 -2.16 7.68 4.38
N ILE A 13 -0.86 8.03 4.41
CA ILE A 13 0.21 7.03 4.36
C ILE A 13 0.17 6.11 5.60
N LEU A 14 -0.14 6.66 6.78
CA LEU A 14 -0.35 5.86 7.99
C LEU A 14 -1.57 4.93 7.85
N GLY A 15 -2.67 5.41 7.24
CA GLY A 15 -3.83 4.58 6.92
C GLY A 15 -3.47 3.39 6.02
N ILE A 16 -2.70 3.64 4.95
CA ILE A 16 -2.18 2.57 4.08
C ILE A 16 -1.31 1.58 4.86
N ILE A 17 -0.41 2.07 5.72
CA ILE A 17 0.43 1.20 6.57
C ILE A 17 -0.43 0.37 7.55
N GLY A 18 -1.49 0.97 8.10
CA GLY A 18 -2.47 0.29 8.94
C GLY A 18 -3.13 -0.87 8.20
N ALA A 19 -3.73 -0.58 7.05
CA ALA A 19 -4.35 -1.58 6.18
C ALA A 19 -3.40 -2.73 5.82
N LEU A 20 -2.15 -2.41 5.45
CA LEU A 20 -1.13 -3.40 5.13
C LEU A 20 -0.84 -4.36 6.30
N LYS A 21 -1.05 -3.95 7.55
CA LYS A 21 -0.84 -4.78 8.74
C LYS A 21 -2.05 -5.60 9.13
N THR A 22 -3.25 -5.07 8.94
CA THR A 22 -4.46 -5.59 9.58
C THR A 22 -5.34 -6.40 8.64
N CYS A 23 -5.54 -5.95 7.39
CA CYS A 23 -6.45 -6.62 6.46
C CYS A 23 -5.77 -7.75 5.67
N VAL A 24 -6.56 -8.75 5.25
CA VAL A 24 -6.05 -9.94 4.55
C VAL A 24 -5.35 -9.57 3.24
N LEU A 25 -5.93 -8.66 2.46
CA LEU A 25 -5.32 -8.17 1.23
C LEU A 25 -4.02 -7.40 1.51
N GLY A 26 -3.99 -6.60 2.56
CA GLY A 26 -2.81 -5.86 2.99
C GLY A 26 -1.65 -6.78 3.34
N LYS A 27 -1.93 -7.86 4.08
CA LYS A 27 -0.96 -8.92 4.38
C LYS A 27 -0.44 -9.60 3.10
N GLY A 28 -1.34 -9.89 2.14
CA GLY A 28 -0.95 -10.44 0.83
C GLY A 28 -0.05 -9.51 0.02
N VAL A 29 -0.31 -8.19 0.06
CA VAL A 29 0.54 -7.18 -0.58
C VAL A 29 1.92 -7.15 0.08
N ARG A 30 2.00 -7.18 1.41
CA ARG A 30 3.29 -7.23 2.15
C ARG A 30 4.10 -8.49 1.85
N GLU A 31 3.43 -9.62 1.66
CA GLU A 31 4.11 -10.87 1.35
C GLU A 31 4.71 -10.82 -0.06
N SER A 32 3.97 -10.28 -1.02
CA SER A 32 4.35 -10.29 -2.43
C SER A 32 5.21 -9.10 -2.89
N HIS A 33 5.26 -8.02 -2.12
CA HIS A 33 5.99 -6.80 -2.48
C HIS A 33 7.04 -6.40 -1.44
N GLU A 34 8.16 -5.89 -1.92
CA GLU A 34 9.03 -5.04 -1.12
C GLU A 34 8.38 -3.68 -0.96
N ILE A 35 8.36 -3.17 0.27
CA ILE A 35 7.72 -1.91 0.63
C ILE A 35 8.77 -0.98 1.21
N LYS A 36 8.94 0.20 0.60
CA LYS A 36 9.83 1.26 1.09
C LYS A 36 9.01 2.48 1.47
N ILE A 37 9.32 3.09 2.60
CA ILE A 37 8.64 4.28 3.10
C ILE A 37 9.69 5.37 3.30
N ASN A 38 9.53 6.47 2.58
CA ASN A 38 10.33 7.68 2.75
C ASN A 38 9.46 8.71 3.48
N ARG A 39 9.78 8.98 4.75
CA ARG A 39 9.01 9.92 5.58
C ARG A 39 9.53 11.34 5.38
N GLY A 40 8.64 12.26 5.02
CA GLY A 40 8.90 13.69 5.00
C GLY A 40 8.17 14.42 6.12
N HIS A 41 8.42 15.73 6.22
CA HIS A 41 7.83 16.55 7.28
C HIS A 41 6.32 16.77 7.09
N TYR A 42 5.89 17.03 5.85
CA TYR A 42 4.48 17.30 5.50
C TYR A 42 3.81 16.17 4.73
N ASP A 43 4.60 15.42 3.96
CA ASP A 43 4.15 14.30 3.15
C ASP A 43 5.10 13.12 3.31
N SER A 44 4.61 11.93 2.98
CA SER A 44 5.39 10.72 2.94
C SER A 44 5.16 10.01 1.61
N GLN A 45 6.13 9.21 1.22
CA GLN A 45 6.07 8.39 0.02
C GLN A 45 6.18 6.92 0.41
N ILE A 46 5.26 6.10 -0.09
CA ILE A 46 5.29 4.65 0.02
C ILE A 46 5.44 4.04 -1.36
N GLU A 47 6.34 3.06 -1.46
CA GLU A 47 6.69 2.42 -2.73
C GLU A 47 6.54 0.92 -2.62
N PHE A 48 6.00 0.32 -3.67
CA PHE A 48 5.76 -1.11 -3.80
C PHE A 48 6.49 -1.64 -5.02
N THR A 49 7.27 -2.70 -4.83
CA THR A 49 7.95 -3.42 -5.92
C THR A 49 7.72 -4.91 -5.75
N ARG A 50 7.32 -5.62 -6.80
CA ARG A 50 7.12 -7.07 -6.75
C ARG A 50 8.43 -7.80 -6.47
N LYS A 51 8.45 -8.68 -5.47
CA LYS A 51 9.62 -9.51 -5.13
C LYS A 51 9.98 -10.51 -6.23
N ASP A 52 8.98 -11.00 -6.95
CA ASP A 52 9.15 -12.01 -8.00
C ASP A 52 9.43 -11.41 -9.40
N GLY A 53 9.66 -10.10 -9.48
CA GLY A 53 9.96 -9.41 -10.74
C GLY A 53 8.78 -9.31 -11.72
N LYS A 54 7.60 -9.84 -11.38
CA LYS A 54 6.40 -9.73 -12.21
C LYS A 54 5.85 -8.32 -12.22
N TYR A 55 4.99 -8.04 -13.19
CA TYR A 55 4.26 -6.78 -13.22
C TYR A 55 3.20 -6.74 -12.12
N ILE A 56 3.14 -5.61 -11.43
CA ILE A 56 2.05 -5.28 -10.52
C ILE A 56 0.75 -5.22 -11.30
N GLN A 57 -0.27 -5.92 -10.81
CA GLN A 57 -1.64 -5.85 -11.31
C GLN A 57 -2.36 -4.71 -10.58
N PRO A 58 -2.79 -3.63 -11.27
CA PRO A 58 -3.46 -2.50 -10.62
C PRO A 58 -4.72 -2.88 -9.84
N ILE A 59 -5.40 -3.95 -10.27
CA ILE A 59 -6.62 -4.46 -9.61
C ILE A 59 -6.36 -4.88 -8.15
N ASP A 60 -5.17 -5.38 -7.82
CA ASP A 60 -4.83 -5.80 -6.46
C ASP A 60 -4.88 -4.60 -5.49
N PHE A 61 -4.37 -3.45 -5.95
CA PHE A 61 -4.35 -2.21 -5.17
C PHE A 61 -5.72 -1.51 -5.15
N PHE A 62 -6.49 -1.60 -6.24
CA PHE A 62 -7.88 -1.16 -6.25
C PHE A 62 -8.71 -1.93 -5.22
N MET A 63 -8.59 -3.27 -5.21
CA MET A 63 -9.29 -4.13 -4.25
C MET A 63 -8.84 -3.82 -2.82
N LEU A 64 -7.52 -3.64 -2.59
CA LEU A 64 -7.04 -3.20 -1.28
C LEU A 64 -7.75 -1.92 -0.82
N GLY A 65 -7.80 -0.89 -1.66
CA GLY A 65 -8.49 0.37 -1.33
C GLY A 65 -9.98 0.18 -1.09
N TYR A 66 -10.66 -0.61 -1.92
CA TYR A 66 -12.08 -0.90 -1.78
C TYR A 66 -12.42 -1.62 -0.46
N PHE A 67 -11.69 -2.68 -0.13
CA PHE A 67 -11.92 -3.44 1.10
C PHE A 67 -11.52 -2.64 2.35
N VAL A 68 -10.45 -1.84 2.27
CA VAL A 68 -10.10 -0.93 3.36
C VAL A 68 -11.22 0.09 3.57
N GLY A 69 -11.69 0.78 2.52
CA GLY A 69 -12.79 1.75 2.67
C GLY A 69 -14.13 1.14 3.10
N ARG A 70 -14.34 -0.17 2.88
CA ARG A 70 -15.55 -0.89 3.32
C ARG A 70 -15.44 -1.38 4.77
N ASP A 71 -14.29 -1.96 5.13
CA ASP A 71 -14.10 -2.71 6.38
C ASP A 71 -13.44 -1.87 7.49
N TYR A 72 -12.75 -0.77 7.14
CA TYR A 72 -12.33 0.27 8.08
C TYR A 72 -13.44 1.33 8.13
N GLN A 73 -14.38 1.16 9.06
CA GLN A 73 -15.13 2.29 9.61
C GLN A 73 -14.37 2.80 10.83
N ASP A 74 -14.20 4.12 10.92
CA ASP A 74 -13.67 4.80 12.12
C ASP A 74 -14.42 4.39 13.40
#